data_AF-A0A3Q1BIT4-F1
#
_entry.id   AF-A0A3Q1BIT4-F1
#
_cell.length_a   1.000
_cell.length_b   1.000
_cell.length_c   1.000
_cell.angle_alpha   90.00
_cell.angle_beta   90.00
_cell.angle_gamma   90.00
#
_symmetry.space_group_name_H-M   'P 1'
#
loop_
_entity.id
_entity.type
_entity.pdbx_description
1 polymer ?
#
loop_
_entity_poly.entity_id
_entity_poly.type
_entity_poly.pdbx_seq_one_letter_code
_entity_poly.pdbx_strand_id
1 'polypeptide(L)'
;MMISLRSLAQMLLLLLQSGYRGVAPSPTDEGALRTGHGEHGEPGHQEPHKDSYSTFASEFLESRYLSDDGYPFPTAPPVDPFAKIKVSDCGVTKGCIRYGKPGCDAETCDYFLSYRRIGTDVEYEMSADTDGWVAVGFSSDKKMGGDDVMGCVHDDNGRVRIHHFYNVGQWAKEIKRNPARDEEGIFENNRVTCRFKRPLYVPREETLVDLHLSWYYLFAWGPAIQGSITRHDIDSPPVSDRMISIYKYEDVFMPSTAYQTFNSPLCLLLIVALTFYLLMGTP
;
A
#
# COMPACT_ATOMS: atom_id res chain seq x y z
N MET A 1 -28.90 34.61 -31.54
CA MET A 1 -29.97 34.50 -30.52
C MET A 1 -29.69 35.55 -29.45
N MET A 2 -30.32 36.72 -29.54
CA MET A 2 -30.03 37.88 -28.68
C MET A 2 -30.79 37.70 -27.35
N ILE A 3 -30.06 37.43 -26.28
CA ILE A 3 -30.63 37.39 -24.92
C ILE A 3 -30.87 38.85 -24.51
N SER A 4 -32.13 39.19 -24.27
CA SER A 4 -32.57 40.54 -23.90
C SER A 4 -31.92 40.98 -22.58
N LEU A 5 -31.32 42.17 -22.56
CA LEU A 5 -30.72 42.80 -21.35
C LEU A 5 -31.69 42.86 -20.16
N ARG A 6 -33.01 42.77 -20.40
CA ARG A 6 -34.01 42.72 -19.33
C ARG A 6 -33.93 41.45 -18.48
N SER A 7 -33.46 40.33 -19.05
CA SER A 7 -33.36 39.05 -18.33
C SER A 7 -32.16 39.00 -17.37
N LEU A 8 -31.08 39.72 -17.69
CA LEU A 8 -29.90 39.82 -16.82
C LEU A 8 -30.16 40.72 -15.59
N ALA A 9 -30.94 41.80 -15.76
CA ALA A 9 -31.28 42.69 -14.66
C ALA A 9 -32.20 42.01 -13.62
N GLN A 10 -33.14 41.16 -14.04
CA GLN A 10 -34.01 40.42 -13.11
C GLN A 10 -33.25 39.35 -12.32
N MET A 11 -32.24 38.72 -12.91
CA MET A 11 -31.44 37.72 -12.21
C MET A 11 -30.50 38.35 -11.17
N LEU A 12 -30.02 39.56 -11.40
CA LEU A 12 -29.18 40.29 -10.44
C LEU A 12 -29.97 40.79 -9.22
N LEU A 13 -31.25 41.18 -9.38
CA LEU A 13 -32.11 41.56 -8.25
C LEU A 13 -32.48 40.37 -7.35
N LEU A 14 -32.57 39.15 -7.89
CA LEU A 14 -32.86 37.94 -7.12
C LEU A 14 -31.66 37.48 -6.27
N LEU A 15 -30.43 37.74 -6.72
CA LEU A 15 -29.20 37.42 -5.98
C LEU A 15 -28.93 38.40 -4.81
N LEU A 16 -29.43 39.63 -4.88
CA LEU A 16 -29.29 40.63 -3.82
C LEU A 16 -30.28 40.43 -2.66
N GLN A 17 -31.38 39.68 -2.85
CA GLN A 17 -32.38 39.43 -1.80
C GLN A 17 -32.14 38.14 -0.99
N SER A 18 -31.26 37.25 -1.44
CA SER A 18 -30.89 36.02 -0.71
C SER A 18 -29.72 36.18 0.27
N GLY A 19 -29.09 37.37 0.34
CA GLY A 19 -27.86 37.62 1.10
C GLY A 19 -28.01 38.13 2.54
N TYR A 20 -29.24 38.35 3.05
CA TYR A 20 -29.46 38.89 4.39
C TYR A 20 -30.35 37.98 5.25
N ARG A 21 -29.75 36.93 5.81
CA ARG A 21 -30.20 36.35 7.09
C ARG A 21 -29.06 36.48 8.09
N GLY A 22 -29.19 37.50 8.94
CA GLY A 22 -28.29 37.74 10.06
C GLY A 22 -28.34 36.59 11.06
N VAL A 23 -27.16 36.12 11.46
CA VAL A 23 -26.97 35.24 12.61
C VAL A 23 -26.87 36.13 13.84
N ALA A 24 -27.78 35.92 14.80
CA ALA A 24 -27.75 36.59 16.09
C ALA A 24 -26.69 35.96 17.02
N PRO A 25 -25.91 36.75 17.77
CA PRO A 25 -25.00 36.24 18.79
C PRO A 25 -25.76 35.88 20.08
N SER A 26 -25.39 34.75 20.70
CA SER A 26 -25.86 34.33 22.03
C SER A 26 -24.93 34.90 23.12
N PRO A 27 -25.44 35.32 24.30
CA PRO A 27 -24.63 35.96 25.32
C PRO A 27 -24.18 35.01 26.45
N THR A 28 -23.12 35.47 27.15
CA THR A 28 -22.58 35.12 28.48
C THR A 28 -21.88 33.76 28.67
N ASP A 29 -20.56 33.78 28.95
CA ASP A 29 -20.08 34.01 30.32
C ASP A 29 -18.66 34.62 30.33
N GLU A 30 -18.44 35.59 31.22
CA GLU A 30 -17.16 36.28 31.47
C GLU A 30 -16.32 35.50 32.50
N GLY A 31 -14.99 35.63 32.46
CA GLY A 31 -14.20 35.32 33.67
C GLY A 31 -12.71 35.00 33.52
N ALA A 32 -11.91 36.04 33.30
CA ALA A 32 -10.56 36.25 33.85
C ALA A 32 -9.38 35.32 33.45
N LEU A 33 -8.51 35.90 32.61
CA LEU A 33 -7.07 35.72 32.55
C LEU A 33 -6.40 36.06 33.91
N ARG A 34 -5.41 35.29 34.37
CA ARG A 34 -4.21 35.82 35.07
C ARG A 34 -3.08 34.78 35.21
N THR A 35 -1.98 35.08 34.52
CA THR A 35 -0.63 34.51 34.65
C THR A 35 0.20 35.28 35.69
N GLY A 36 1.13 34.61 36.40
CA GLY A 36 2.43 35.20 36.77
C GLY A 36 2.89 35.15 38.25
N HIS A 37 3.90 34.29 38.50
CA HIS A 37 5.13 34.44 39.32
C HIS A 37 5.12 34.83 40.82
N GLY A 38 5.96 34.14 41.62
CA GLY A 38 6.04 34.18 43.09
C GLY A 38 7.27 34.88 43.71
N GLU A 39 7.91 34.20 44.70
CA GLU A 39 8.93 34.64 45.71
C GLU A 39 8.36 35.21 47.02
N HIS A 40 8.89 35.04 48.25
CA HIS A 40 10.04 34.32 48.83
C HIS A 40 9.84 34.26 50.38
N GLY A 41 10.47 33.31 51.09
CA GLY A 41 10.61 33.35 52.55
C GLY A 41 11.20 32.07 53.17
N GLU A 42 12.54 31.98 53.23
CA GLU A 42 13.31 31.01 54.05
C GLU A 42 13.81 31.72 55.33
N PRO A 43 14.15 31.01 56.43
CA PRO A 43 15.55 30.54 56.60
C PRO A 43 15.72 29.18 57.30
N GLY A 44 16.79 28.45 56.93
CA GLY A 44 17.02 27.05 57.31
C GLY A 44 17.95 26.77 58.50
N HIS A 45 18.28 25.49 58.71
CA HIS A 45 19.60 24.99 59.15
C HIS A 45 19.70 23.44 59.09
N GLN A 46 20.79 22.97 58.46
CA GLN A 46 21.62 21.78 58.71
C GLN A 46 21.00 20.39 58.93
N GLU A 47 21.32 19.46 58.02
CA GLU A 47 21.21 18.00 58.22
C GLU A 47 22.13 17.50 59.36
N PRO A 48 21.83 16.33 59.97
CA PRO A 48 22.32 15.07 59.39
C PRO A 48 21.32 13.89 59.43
N HIS A 49 21.45 13.04 58.42
CA HIS A 49 20.92 11.69 58.26
C HIS A 49 20.58 10.90 59.54
N LYS A 50 19.42 10.23 59.52
CA LYS A 50 19.25 8.85 60.04
C LYS A 50 18.01 8.20 59.46
N ASP A 51 18.26 7.28 58.54
CA ASP A 51 17.31 6.35 57.95
C ASP A 51 16.69 5.45 59.04
N SER A 52 15.36 5.42 59.14
CA SER A 52 14.66 4.36 59.87
C SER A 52 13.15 4.37 59.55
N TYR A 53 12.78 3.77 58.42
CA TYR A 53 11.60 2.89 58.31
C TYR A 53 11.60 2.13 56.98
N SER A 54 12.62 1.29 56.77
CA SER A 54 12.51 0.14 55.85
C SER A 54 13.28 -1.04 56.41
N THR A 55 12.68 -1.75 57.35
CA THR A 55 13.29 -2.92 58.01
C THR A 55 12.34 -4.11 58.03
N PHE A 56 11.56 -4.27 56.96
CA PHE A 56 10.85 -5.52 56.70
C PHE A 56 10.90 -5.97 55.24
N ALA A 57 11.10 -5.06 54.28
CA ALA A 57 11.20 -5.40 52.86
C ALA A 57 12.64 -5.65 52.37
N SER A 58 13.64 -5.24 53.15
CA SER A 58 15.05 -5.22 52.72
C SER A 58 15.78 -6.55 52.96
N GLU A 59 15.38 -7.34 53.97
CA GLU A 59 16.08 -8.59 54.30
C GLU A 59 15.68 -9.78 53.42
N PHE A 60 14.59 -9.69 52.65
CA PHE A 60 14.19 -10.75 51.71
C PHE A 60 14.67 -10.53 50.27
N LEU A 61 15.16 -9.33 49.93
CA LEU A 61 15.60 -8.99 48.57
C LEU A 61 17.12 -8.95 48.41
N GLU A 62 17.90 -8.82 49.48
CA GLU A 62 19.34 -8.56 49.36
C GLU A 62 20.25 -9.80 49.45
N SER A 63 19.71 -10.98 49.77
CA SER A 63 20.48 -12.23 49.86
C SER A 63 20.46 -13.09 48.58
N ARG A 64 19.85 -12.62 47.49
CA ARG A 64 19.85 -13.32 46.19
C ARG A 64 20.39 -12.52 45.00
N TYR A 65 21.07 -11.40 45.25
CA TYR A 65 21.60 -10.51 44.20
C TYR A 65 23.11 -10.30 44.26
N LEU A 66 23.87 -11.35 44.60
CA LEU A 66 25.28 -11.45 44.23
C LEU A 66 25.56 -12.87 43.73
N SER A 67 25.03 -13.16 42.54
CA SER A 67 25.54 -14.22 41.67
C SER A 67 26.16 -13.54 40.48
N ASP A 68 27.49 -13.56 40.43
CA ASP A 68 28.38 -13.06 39.38
C ASP A 68 28.29 -13.94 38.12
N ASP A 69 27.08 -14.16 37.62
CA ASP A 69 26.81 -14.88 36.37
C ASP A 69 25.73 -14.11 35.61
N GLY A 70 26.17 -13.36 34.60
CA GLY A 70 25.30 -12.56 33.74
C GLY A 70 24.29 -13.43 33.02
N TYR A 71 23.05 -13.46 33.52
CA TYR A 71 21.92 -14.00 32.77
C TYR A 71 21.62 -13.05 31.60
N PRO A 72 21.77 -13.48 30.34
CA PRO A 72 21.35 -12.66 29.22
C PRO A 72 19.84 -12.46 29.35
N PHE A 73 19.41 -11.20 29.44
CA PHE A 73 18.01 -10.86 29.22
C PHE A 73 17.57 -11.52 27.91
N PRO A 74 16.45 -12.26 27.88
CA PRO A 74 15.93 -12.80 26.63
C PRO A 74 15.78 -11.64 25.66
N THR A 75 16.59 -11.64 24.61
CA THR A 75 16.46 -10.68 23.52
C THR A 75 15.03 -10.85 23.01
N ALA A 76 14.33 -9.73 22.77
CA ALA A 76 13.00 -9.79 22.18
C ALA A 76 13.03 -10.75 20.97
N PRO A 77 12.05 -11.65 20.82
CA PRO A 77 12.03 -12.57 19.71
C PRO A 77 12.21 -11.79 18.39
N PRO A 78 12.97 -12.34 17.42
CA PRO A 78 13.19 -11.68 16.15
C PRO A 78 11.86 -11.19 15.56
N VAL A 79 11.87 -9.99 14.97
CA VAL A 79 10.74 -9.43 14.23
C VAL A 79 10.14 -10.53 13.35
N ASP A 80 8.83 -10.75 13.46
CA ASP A 80 8.15 -11.87 12.81
C ASP A 80 8.50 -11.88 11.31
N PRO A 81 9.19 -12.92 10.80
CA PRO A 81 9.56 -12.97 9.40
C PRO A 81 8.29 -12.93 8.55
N PHE A 82 8.30 -12.10 7.51
CA PHE A 82 7.20 -12.03 6.55
C PHE A 82 6.89 -13.45 6.05
N ALA A 83 5.68 -13.95 6.38
CA ALA A 83 5.33 -15.31 6.05
C ALA A 83 5.29 -15.50 4.53
N LYS A 84 6.12 -16.42 4.01
CA LYS A 84 6.25 -16.72 2.58
C LYS A 84 4.89 -16.96 1.93
N ILE A 85 4.71 -16.39 0.74
CA ILE A 85 3.49 -16.53 -0.06
C ILE A 85 3.42 -17.95 -0.63
N LYS A 86 2.38 -18.71 -0.24
CA LYS A 86 2.16 -20.07 -0.75
C LYS A 86 1.49 -20.05 -2.11
N VAL A 87 2.22 -20.40 -3.16
CA VAL A 87 1.67 -20.50 -4.53
C VAL A 87 0.84 -21.78 -4.72
N SER A 88 1.02 -22.79 -3.85
CA SER A 88 0.18 -24.01 -3.83
C SER A 88 -1.31 -23.74 -3.60
N ASP A 89 -1.63 -22.58 -3.02
CA ASP A 89 -2.98 -22.18 -2.65
C ASP A 89 -3.74 -21.50 -3.81
N CYS A 90 -3.01 -21.18 -4.89
CA CYS A 90 -3.54 -20.55 -6.09
C CYS A 90 -4.57 -21.43 -6.80
N GLY A 91 -5.72 -20.86 -7.16
CA GLY A 91 -6.84 -21.58 -7.77
C GLY A 91 -7.63 -22.46 -6.80
N VAL A 92 -7.23 -22.54 -5.53
CA VAL A 92 -7.90 -23.35 -4.50
C VAL A 92 -8.53 -22.45 -3.43
N THR A 93 -7.70 -21.70 -2.69
CA THR A 93 -8.16 -20.82 -1.59
C THR A 93 -7.91 -19.34 -1.87
N LYS A 94 -7.17 -19.03 -2.94
CA LYS A 94 -6.93 -17.67 -3.44
C LYS A 94 -6.79 -17.65 -4.96
N GLY A 95 -7.14 -16.53 -5.58
CA GLY A 95 -6.80 -16.29 -6.98
C GLY A 95 -5.38 -15.77 -7.09
N CYS A 96 -4.68 -16.09 -8.17
CA CYS A 96 -3.30 -15.66 -8.42
C CYS A 96 -3.13 -15.21 -9.88
N ILE A 97 -2.27 -14.22 -10.04
CA ILE A 97 -1.79 -13.72 -11.31
C ILE A 97 -0.27 -13.72 -11.26
N ARG A 98 0.34 -14.36 -12.25
CA ARG A 98 1.78 -14.56 -12.35
C ARG A 98 2.26 -14.04 -13.68
N TYR A 99 3.16 -13.06 -13.66
CA TYR A 99 3.79 -12.53 -14.86
C TYR A 99 5.30 -12.72 -14.79
N GLY A 100 5.87 -13.38 -15.81
CA GLY A 100 7.31 -13.65 -15.86
C GLY A 100 7.67 -14.92 -16.61
N LYS A 101 8.73 -15.59 -16.15
CA LYS A 101 9.20 -16.87 -16.70
C LYS A 101 8.17 -18.00 -16.46
N PRO A 102 7.97 -18.93 -17.43
CA PRO A 102 7.13 -20.11 -17.23
C PRO A 102 7.45 -20.86 -15.93
N GLY A 103 6.42 -21.06 -15.11
CA GLY A 103 6.54 -21.78 -13.84
C GLY A 103 7.10 -20.96 -12.68
N CYS A 104 7.26 -19.65 -12.81
CA CYS A 104 7.66 -18.79 -11.69
C CYS A 104 6.63 -18.80 -10.55
N ASP A 105 7.11 -18.42 -9.38
CA ASP A 105 6.38 -18.26 -8.12
C ASP A 105 6.43 -16.81 -7.62
N ALA A 106 5.91 -16.56 -6.41
CA ALA A 106 5.89 -15.21 -5.84
C ALA A 106 7.28 -14.59 -5.62
N GLU A 107 8.34 -15.40 -5.51
CA GLU A 107 9.71 -14.93 -5.26
C GLU A 107 10.53 -14.80 -6.56
N THR A 108 10.06 -15.39 -7.65
CA THR A 108 10.80 -15.49 -8.93
C THR A 108 10.08 -14.85 -10.12
N CYS A 109 8.79 -14.56 -10.03
CA CYS A 109 8.07 -13.84 -11.09
C CYS A 109 8.48 -12.37 -11.13
N ASP A 110 8.50 -11.79 -12.32
CA ASP A 110 8.69 -10.35 -12.54
C ASP A 110 7.60 -9.57 -11.79
N TYR A 111 6.36 -10.07 -11.83
CA TYR A 111 5.23 -9.59 -11.03
C TYR A 111 4.34 -10.75 -10.57
N PHE A 112 3.94 -10.71 -9.31
CA PHE A 112 3.01 -11.63 -8.68
C PHE A 112 1.92 -10.86 -7.94
N LEU A 113 0.67 -11.29 -8.10
CA LEU A 113 -0.44 -10.87 -7.26
C LEU A 113 -1.27 -12.09 -6.86
N SER A 114 -1.72 -12.13 -5.61
CA SER A 114 -2.82 -13.00 -5.22
C SER A 114 -3.88 -12.23 -4.44
N TYR A 115 -5.11 -12.72 -4.51
CA TYR A 115 -6.25 -12.15 -3.81
C TYR A 115 -7.09 -13.25 -3.17
N ARG A 116 -7.52 -13.02 -1.92
CA ARG A 116 -8.50 -13.89 -1.26
C ARG A 116 -9.48 -13.07 -0.44
N ARG A 117 -10.75 -13.42 -0.49
CA ARG A 117 -11.77 -12.75 0.32
C ARG A 117 -11.67 -13.20 1.77
N ILE A 118 -11.62 -12.25 2.71
CA ILE A 118 -11.63 -12.47 4.16
C ILE A 118 -12.77 -11.64 4.76
N GLY A 119 -13.90 -12.27 5.06
CA GLY A 119 -15.06 -11.56 5.62
C GLY A 119 -15.60 -10.49 4.67
N THR A 120 -15.45 -9.23 5.07
CA THR A 120 -15.83 -8.00 4.33
C THR A 120 -14.65 -7.32 3.63
N ASP A 121 -13.47 -7.94 3.67
CA ASP A 121 -12.25 -7.45 3.05
C ASP A 121 -11.75 -8.44 2.00
N VAL A 122 -10.80 -7.99 1.19
CA VAL A 122 -9.95 -8.83 0.33
C VAL A 122 -8.52 -8.65 0.78
N GLU A 123 -7.85 -9.75 1.08
CA GLU A 123 -6.42 -9.76 1.31
C GLU A 123 -5.71 -9.87 -0.03
N TYR A 124 -4.79 -8.94 -0.28
CA TYR A 124 -3.91 -8.93 -1.43
C TYR A 124 -2.48 -9.25 -0.97
N GLU A 125 -1.79 -10.08 -1.74
CA GLU A 125 -0.35 -10.31 -1.61
C GLU A 125 0.28 -9.93 -2.94
N MET A 126 1.26 -9.02 -2.96
CA MET A 126 1.94 -8.59 -4.18
C MET A 126 3.45 -8.73 -4.03
N SER A 127 4.12 -9.06 -5.12
CA SER A 127 5.59 -9.09 -5.19
C SER A 127 6.08 -8.74 -6.60
N ALA A 128 7.17 -7.99 -6.72
CA ALA A 128 7.80 -7.72 -8.02
C ALA A 128 9.32 -7.61 -7.90
N ASP A 129 10.02 -7.97 -8.99
CA ASP A 129 11.48 -7.80 -9.12
C ASP A 129 11.81 -6.32 -9.37
N THR A 130 11.89 -5.56 -8.28
CA THR A 130 12.10 -4.11 -8.30
C THR A 130 12.58 -3.63 -6.94
N ASP A 131 13.36 -2.55 -6.92
CA ASP A 131 13.79 -1.81 -5.73
C ASP A 131 12.88 -0.64 -5.37
N GLY A 132 11.82 -0.39 -6.15
CA GLY A 132 10.95 0.77 -6.00
C GLY A 132 9.57 0.46 -5.47
N TRP A 133 8.67 -0.01 -6.34
CA TRP A 133 7.27 -0.21 -6.00
C TRP A 133 6.59 -1.25 -6.87
N VAL A 134 5.53 -1.87 -6.32
CA VAL A 134 4.63 -2.80 -7.01
C VAL A 134 3.18 -2.38 -6.74
N ALA A 135 2.31 -2.39 -7.75
CA ALA A 135 0.93 -1.96 -7.60
C ALA A 135 -0.07 -2.77 -8.45
N VAL A 136 -1.33 -2.69 -8.04
CA VAL A 136 -2.48 -3.15 -8.81
C VAL A 136 -3.47 -2.01 -8.97
N GLY A 137 -3.90 -1.77 -10.21
CA GLY A 137 -5.00 -0.87 -10.54
C GLY A 137 -6.28 -1.64 -10.84
N PHE A 138 -7.41 -1.19 -10.30
CA PHE A 138 -8.74 -1.69 -10.59
C PHE A 138 -9.42 -0.74 -11.57
N SER A 139 -9.69 -1.22 -12.78
CA SER A 139 -10.15 -0.38 -13.89
C SER A 139 -11.40 -0.93 -14.57
N SER A 140 -12.20 0.00 -15.10
CA SER A 140 -13.37 -0.33 -15.92
C SER A 140 -12.98 -0.74 -17.34
N ASP A 141 -11.76 -0.41 -17.79
CA ASP A 141 -11.20 -0.79 -19.07
C ASP A 141 -9.75 -1.32 -18.91
N LYS A 142 -9.03 -1.51 -20.02
CA LYS A 142 -7.65 -2.05 -20.01
C LYS A 142 -6.57 -0.97 -20.07
N LYS A 143 -6.90 0.28 -19.72
CA LYS A 143 -6.01 1.43 -19.85
C LYS A 143 -5.89 2.17 -18.54
N MET A 144 -4.73 2.77 -18.33
CA MET A 144 -4.49 3.64 -17.18
C MET A 144 -5.26 4.95 -17.34
N GLY A 145 -6.08 5.30 -16.35
CA GLY A 145 -6.78 6.57 -16.24
C GLY A 145 -8.19 6.42 -15.68
N GLY A 146 -8.41 6.98 -14.49
CA GLY A 146 -9.68 6.83 -13.75
C GLY A 146 -9.73 5.55 -12.92
N ASP A 147 -8.57 5.08 -12.44
CA ASP A 147 -8.44 3.81 -11.73
C ASP A 147 -8.18 4.01 -10.24
N ASP A 148 -8.74 3.12 -9.43
CA ASP A 148 -8.38 2.89 -8.03
C ASP A 148 -7.10 2.04 -8.00
N VAL A 149 -6.06 2.48 -7.32
CA VAL A 149 -4.75 1.81 -7.31
C VAL A 149 -4.25 1.61 -5.89
N MET A 150 -3.90 0.36 -5.57
CA MET A 150 -3.18 0.03 -4.34
C MET A 150 -1.74 -0.33 -4.69
N GLY A 151 -0.77 0.30 -4.04
CA GLY A 151 0.65 0.10 -4.31
C GLY A 151 1.47 -0.08 -3.05
N CYS A 152 2.51 -0.89 -3.13
CA CYS A 152 3.50 -1.10 -2.10
C CYS A 152 4.79 -0.41 -2.54
N VAL A 153 5.27 0.54 -1.73
CA VAL A 153 6.37 1.44 -2.07
C VAL A 153 7.49 1.25 -1.06
N HIS A 154 8.69 0.96 -1.56
CA HIS A 154 9.91 0.92 -0.80
C HIS A 154 10.40 2.35 -0.51
N ASP A 155 10.53 2.68 0.77
CA ASP A 155 11.02 3.98 1.22
C ASP A 155 12.53 3.99 1.44
N ASP A 156 13.10 5.19 1.57
CA ASP A 156 14.54 5.36 1.80
C ASP A 156 15.02 4.78 3.15
N ASN A 157 14.11 4.41 4.06
CA ASN A 157 14.44 3.79 5.34
C ASN A 157 14.48 2.25 5.25
N GLY A 158 14.34 1.67 4.07
CA GLY A 158 14.32 0.22 3.88
C GLY A 158 12.97 -0.44 4.21
N ARG A 159 11.90 0.34 4.35
CA ARG A 159 10.56 -0.16 4.69
C ARG A 159 9.67 -0.14 3.45
N VAL A 160 8.82 -1.16 3.32
CA VAL A 160 7.76 -1.18 2.32
C VAL A 160 6.45 -0.74 2.97
N ARG A 161 5.82 0.30 2.42
CA ARG A 161 4.51 0.79 2.88
C ARG A 161 3.45 0.66 1.81
N ILE A 162 2.20 0.49 2.24
CA ILE A 162 1.07 0.47 1.32
C ILE A 162 0.57 1.91 1.16
N HIS A 163 0.37 2.30 -0.09
CA HIS A 163 -0.18 3.58 -0.49
C HIS A 163 -1.40 3.35 -1.39
N HIS A 164 -2.30 4.33 -1.37
CA HIS A 164 -3.48 4.37 -2.21
C HIS A 164 -3.32 5.52 -3.21
N PHE A 165 -3.58 5.24 -4.48
CA PHE A 165 -3.51 6.21 -5.57
C PHE A 165 -4.78 6.18 -6.39
N TYR A 166 -5.04 7.29 -7.06
CA TYR A 166 -6.05 7.40 -8.10
C TYR A 166 -5.40 7.88 -9.38
N ASN A 167 -5.63 7.17 -10.49
CA ASN A 167 -5.05 7.54 -11.78
C ASN A 167 -5.85 8.66 -12.43
N VAL A 168 -5.18 9.75 -12.83
CA VAL A 168 -5.75 10.84 -13.62
C VAL A 168 -5.01 10.89 -14.96
N GLY A 169 -5.63 10.33 -16.01
CA GLY A 169 -4.91 10.04 -17.25
C GLY A 169 -3.74 9.08 -16.98
N GLN A 170 -2.53 9.45 -17.37
CA GLN A 170 -1.32 8.64 -17.19
C GLN A 170 -0.53 8.99 -15.91
N TRP A 171 -1.16 9.67 -14.95
CA TRP A 171 -0.52 10.09 -13.71
C TRP A 171 -1.19 9.42 -12.52
N ALA A 172 -0.39 8.86 -11.62
CA ALA A 172 -0.86 8.34 -10.34
C ALA A 172 -0.82 9.46 -9.30
N LYS A 173 -1.99 9.79 -8.73
CA LYS A 173 -2.10 10.79 -7.65
C LYS A 173 -2.32 10.07 -6.33
N GLU A 174 -1.44 10.28 -5.37
CA GLU A 174 -1.60 9.70 -4.04
C GLU A 174 -2.82 10.27 -3.31
N ILE A 175 -3.60 9.38 -2.71
CA ILE A 175 -4.78 9.67 -1.92
C ILE A 175 -4.45 9.44 -0.45
N LYS A 176 -4.48 10.52 0.34
CA LYS A 176 -4.14 10.48 1.79
C LYS A 176 -4.98 9.50 2.59
N ARG A 177 -6.23 9.29 2.19
CA ARG A 177 -7.12 8.31 2.81
C ARG A 177 -6.82 6.93 2.23
N ASN A 178 -6.01 6.17 2.93
CA ASN A 178 -5.67 4.81 2.56
C ASN A 178 -6.67 3.81 3.18
N PRO A 179 -7.37 2.97 2.39
CA PRO A 179 -8.29 1.96 2.91
C PRO A 179 -7.57 0.69 3.41
N ALA A 180 -6.26 0.55 3.20
CA ALA A 180 -5.48 -0.62 3.60
C ALA A 180 -5.54 -0.88 5.11
N ARG A 181 -5.48 -2.16 5.47
CA ARG A 181 -5.46 -2.69 6.83
C ARG A 181 -4.51 -3.87 6.89
N ASP A 182 -4.09 -4.25 8.09
CA ASP A 182 -3.22 -5.41 8.33
C ASP A 182 -2.02 -5.42 7.36
N GLU A 183 -1.32 -4.28 7.31
CA GLU A 183 -0.24 -4.01 6.38
C GLU A 183 1.07 -4.69 6.81
N GLU A 184 1.63 -5.47 5.91
CA GLU A 184 2.94 -6.10 6.02
C GLU A 184 3.73 -5.81 4.74
N GLY A 185 5.01 -5.50 4.88
CA GLY A 185 5.87 -5.19 3.75
C GLY A 185 7.32 -5.50 4.04
N ILE A 186 8.02 -6.08 3.07
CA ILE A 186 9.44 -6.41 3.14
C ILE A 186 10.13 -6.10 1.82
N PHE A 187 11.35 -5.60 1.91
CA PHE A 187 12.27 -5.49 0.79
C PHE A 187 13.46 -6.42 1.05
N GLU A 188 13.60 -7.46 0.24
CA GLU A 188 14.68 -8.44 0.34
C GLU A 188 15.06 -8.91 -1.06
N ASN A 189 16.35 -9.15 -1.32
CA ASN A 189 16.83 -9.65 -2.62
C ASN A 189 16.36 -8.83 -3.83
N ASN A 190 16.38 -7.49 -3.72
CA ASN A 190 15.93 -6.58 -4.78
C ASN A 190 14.45 -6.76 -5.17
N ARG A 191 13.62 -7.16 -4.21
CA ARG A 191 12.20 -7.46 -4.44
C ARG A 191 11.33 -6.82 -3.37
N VAL A 192 10.38 -6.01 -3.82
CA VAL A 192 9.32 -5.47 -2.97
C VAL A 192 8.24 -6.53 -2.84
N THR A 193 7.92 -6.92 -1.60
CA THR A 193 6.81 -7.84 -1.29
C THR A 193 5.94 -7.26 -0.20
N CYS A 194 4.63 -7.39 -0.33
CA CYS A 194 3.68 -6.89 0.67
C CYS A 194 2.41 -7.75 0.76
N ARG A 195 1.74 -7.63 1.90
CA ARG A 195 0.43 -8.20 2.19
C ARG A 195 -0.41 -7.13 2.88
N PHE A 196 -1.67 -6.99 2.47
CA PHE A 196 -2.61 -6.08 3.11
C PHE A 196 -4.04 -6.50 2.84
N LYS A 197 -4.97 -6.01 3.65
CA LYS A 197 -6.42 -6.13 3.44
C LYS A 197 -7.00 -4.82 2.93
N ARG A 198 -7.97 -4.93 2.02
CA ARG A 198 -8.76 -3.81 1.51
C ARG A 198 -10.26 -4.12 1.67
N PRO A 199 -11.07 -3.24 2.28
CA PRO A 199 -12.51 -3.40 2.35
C PRO A 199 -13.16 -3.55 0.98
N LEU A 200 -14.19 -4.38 0.87
CA LEU A 200 -14.91 -4.61 -0.38
C LEU A 200 -15.59 -3.35 -0.93
N TYR A 201 -16.06 -2.49 -0.03
CA TYR A 201 -16.77 -1.26 -0.37
C TYR A 201 -16.53 -0.19 0.71
N VAL A 202 -16.26 1.04 0.27
CA VAL A 202 -16.11 2.21 1.15
C VAL A 202 -17.12 3.28 0.70
N PRO A 203 -18.17 3.56 1.51
CA PRO A 203 -19.17 4.55 1.13
C PRO A 203 -18.57 5.95 0.98
N ARG A 204 -19.10 6.71 0.01
CA ARG A 204 -18.75 8.12 -0.25
C ARG A 204 -17.27 8.36 -0.55
N GLU A 205 -16.59 7.37 -1.12
CA GLU A 205 -15.22 7.50 -1.62
C GLU A 205 -15.21 7.24 -3.12
N GLU A 206 -15.11 8.30 -3.92
CA GLU A 206 -15.18 8.20 -5.40
C GLU A 206 -13.89 7.66 -6.01
N THR A 207 -12.78 7.69 -5.25
CA THR A 207 -11.48 7.16 -5.69
C THR A 207 -11.38 5.63 -5.54
N LEU A 208 -12.35 5.00 -4.86
CA LEU A 208 -12.36 3.57 -4.60
C LEU A 208 -13.45 2.85 -5.40
N VAL A 209 -13.08 1.74 -6.03
CA VAL A 209 -14.04 0.86 -6.71
C VAL A 209 -14.76 -0.09 -5.73
N ASP A 210 -16.00 -0.46 -6.05
CA ASP A 210 -16.73 -1.52 -5.37
C ASP A 210 -16.25 -2.91 -5.83
N LEU A 211 -15.56 -3.65 -4.96
CA LEU A 211 -15.02 -4.98 -5.25
C LEU A 211 -16.09 -6.08 -5.27
N HIS A 212 -17.36 -5.79 -4.98
CA HIS A 212 -18.43 -6.74 -5.29
C HIS A 212 -18.63 -6.89 -6.81
N LEU A 213 -18.24 -5.87 -7.58
CA LEU A 213 -18.22 -5.89 -9.04
C LEU A 213 -16.91 -6.50 -9.56
N SER A 214 -16.88 -6.79 -10.86
CA SER A 214 -15.68 -7.29 -11.53
C SER A 214 -14.94 -6.15 -12.22
N TRP A 215 -13.61 -6.16 -12.17
CA TRP A 215 -12.76 -5.10 -12.69
C TRP A 215 -11.61 -5.68 -13.49
N TYR A 216 -11.11 -4.96 -14.49
CA TYR A 216 -9.81 -5.28 -15.05
C TYR A 216 -8.74 -4.93 -14.02
N TYR A 217 -7.75 -5.82 -13.90
CA TYR A 217 -6.60 -5.59 -13.05
C TYR A 217 -5.45 -5.16 -13.95
N LEU A 218 -4.89 -3.99 -13.64
CA LEU A 218 -3.71 -3.42 -14.29
C LEU A 218 -2.52 -3.69 -13.37
N PHE A 219 -1.49 -4.37 -13.87
CA PHE A 219 -0.36 -4.81 -13.07
C PHE A 219 0.85 -3.94 -13.41
N ALA A 220 1.42 -3.26 -12.42
CA ALA A 220 2.54 -2.35 -12.66
C ALA A 220 3.56 -2.40 -11.53
N TRP A 221 4.81 -2.16 -11.87
CA TRP A 221 5.93 -2.03 -10.94
C TRP A 221 7.01 -1.14 -11.58
N GLY A 222 7.89 -0.59 -10.76
CA GLY A 222 8.99 0.23 -11.24
C GLY A 222 9.78 0.88 -10.11
N PRO A 223 10.74 1.75 -10.45
CA PRO A 223 11.60 2.40 -9.47
C PRO A 223 10.85 3.44 -8.65
N ALA A 224 11.32 3.67 -7.44
CA ALA A 224 10.86 4.74 -6.56
C ALA A 224 12.02 5.71 -6.31
N ILE A 225 11.70 6.99 -6.16
CA ILE A 225 12.66 8.02 -5.78
C ILE A 225 12.13 8.67 -4.51
N GLN A 226 12.88 8.58 -3.42
CA GLN A 226 12.52 9.18 -2.14
C GLN A 226 11.17 8.70 -1.59
N GLY A 227 10.88 7.40 -1.73
CA GLY A 227 9.59 6.82 -1.36
C GLY A 227 8.41 7.29 -2.21
N SER A 228 8.65 7.97 -3.34
CA SER A 228 7.62 8.32 -4.33
C SER A 228 7.72 7.40 -5.54
N ILE A 229 6.57 6.90 -6.01
CA ILE A 229 6.51 6.11 -7.23
C ILE A 229 6.93 6.94 -8.45
N THR A 230 7.63 6.31 -9.37
CA THR A 230 7.93 6.89 -10.69
C THR A 230 7.22 6.10 -11.79
N ARG A 231 7.55 6.35 -13.06
CA ARG A 231 7.00 5.60 -14.19
C ARG A 231 7.38 4.11 -14.04
N HIS A 232 6.42 3.23 -14.34
CA HIS A 232 6.65 1.78 -14.37
C HIS A 232 7.73 1.38 -15.41
N ASP A 233 8.42 0.25 -15.18
CA ASP A 233 9.58 -0.18 -15.97
C ASP A 233 9.23 -0.59 -17.41
N ILE A 234 8.07 -1.19 -17.63
CA ILE A 234 7.64 -1.70 -18.93
C ILE A 234 6.70 -0.70 -19.60
N ASP A 235 6.95 -0.33 -20.86
CA ASP A 235 6.11 0.65 -21.58
C ASP A 235 4.63 0.24 -21.70
N SER A 236 4.35 -1.07 -21.73
CA SER A 236 3.01 -1.64 -21.75
C SER A 236 2.91 -2.72 -20.68
N PRO A 237 2.62 -2.35 -19.41
CA PRO A 237 2.48 -3.31 -18.33
C PRO A 237 1.34 -4.30 -18.59
N PRO A 238 1.42 -5.52 -18.05
CA PRO A 238 0.40 -6.53 -18.27
C PRO A 238 -0.95 -6.13 -17.67
N VAL A 239 -2.03 -6.60 -18.29
CA VAL A 239 -3.41 -6.36 -17.88
C VAL A 239 -4.18 -7.67 -17.97
N SER A 240 -5.09 -7.90 -17.04
CA SER A 240 -5.96 -9.08 -17.08
C SER A 240 -6.76 -9.15 -18.39
N ASP A 241 -6.84 -10.32 -19.01
CA ASP A 241 -7.57 -10.50 -20.27
C ASP A 241 -9.08 -10.25 -20.16
N ARG A 242 -9.62 -10.51 -18.97
CA ARG A 242 -11.03 -10.35 -18.61
C ARG A 242 -11.14 -9.73 -17.22
N MET A 243 -12.29 -9.13 -16.94
CA MET A 243 -12.58 -8.62 -15.61
C MET A 243 -12.51 -9.75 -14.58
N ILE A 244 -11.82 -9.49 -13.48
CA ILE A 244 -11.62 -10.42 -12.37
C ILE A 244 -12.67 -10.12 -11.30
N SER A 245 -13.31 -11.19 -10.82
CA SER A 245 -14.20 -11.15 -9.68
C SER A 245 -13.50 -11.76 -8.47
N ILE A 246 -13.54 -11.08 -7.33
CA ILE A 246 -12.95 -11.58 -6.07
C ILE A 246 -13.67 -12.83 -5.51
N TYR A 247 -14.79 -13.23 -6.13
CA TYR A 247 -15.55 -14.45 -5.81
C TYR A 247 -15.12 -15.68 -6.60
N LYS A 248 -14.20 -15.53 -7.57
CA LYS A 248 -13.69 -16.65 -8.37
C LYS A 248 -12.18 -16.72 -8.24
N TYR A 249 -11.67 -17.85 -7.75
CA TYR A 249 -10.24 -18.07 -7.64
C TYR A 249 -9.73 -18.78 -8.89
N GLU A 250 -8.89 -18.08 -9.64
CA GLU A 250 -8.20 -18.61 -10.82
C GLU A 250 -6.69 -18.46 -10.61
N ASP A 251 -5.92 -19.38 -11.20
CA ASP A 251 -4.46 -19.27 -11.27
C ASP A 251 -4.08 -18.93 -12.72
N VAL A 252 -3.75 -17.68 -12.95
CA VAL A 252 -3.49 -17.12 -14.28
C VAL A 252 -1.99 -16.89 -14.45
N PHE A 253 -1.42 -17.50 -15.49
CA PHE A 253 -0.04 -17.30 -15.86
C PHE A 253 0.07 -16.50 -17.17
N MET A 254 0.85 -15.42 -17.15
CA MET A 254 1.09 -14.51 -18.26
C MET A 254 2.60 -14.48 -18.57
N PRO A 255 3.07 -15.04 -19.70
CA PRO A 255 4.48 -15.04 -20.03
C PRO A 255 4.97 -13.61 -20.31
N SER A 256 6.13 -13.24 -19.75
CA SER A 256 6.72 -11.93 -20.07
C SER A 256 7.19 -11.83 -21.52
N THR A 257 7.28 -10.61 -22.04
CA THR A 257 7.59 -10.32 -23.46
C THR A 257 8.87 -11.02 -23.94
N ALA A 258 9.86 -11.18 -23.07
CA ALA A 258 11.10 -11.92 -23.35
C ALA A 258 10.88 -13.40 -23.71
N TYR A 259 9.82 -14.03 -23.19
CA TYR A 259 9.48 -15.44 -23.44
C TYR A 259 8.40 -15.62 -24.50
N GLN A 260 7.72 -14.55 -24.92
CA GLN A 260 6.68 -14.63 -25.96
C GLN A 260 7.27 -14.86 -27.37
N THR A 261 8.50 -14.41 -27.62
CA THR A 261 9.15 -14.49 -28.95
C THR A 261 9.41 -15.93 -29.43
N PHE A 262 9.59 -16.88 -28.51
CA PHE A 262 9.85 -18.29 -28.85
C PHE A 262 8.61 -19.06 -29.28
N ASN A 263 7.41 -18.56 -28.95
CA ASN A 263 6.14 -19.21 -29.30
C ASN A 263 5.49 -18.61 -30.56
N SER A 264 6.13 -17.62 -31.19
CA SER A 264 5.65 -17.08 -32.46
C SER A 264 5.84 -18.12 -33.58
N PRO A 265 4.80 -18.43 -34.37
CA PRO A 265 4.91 -19.41 -35.46
C PRO A 265 5.95 -18.99 -36.51
N LEU A 266 6.14 -17.69 -36.74
CA LEU A 266 7.21 -17.17 -37.61
C LEU A 266 8.61 -17.44 -37.04
N CYS A 267 8.77 -17.30 -35.72
CA CYS A 267 10.06 -17.56 -35.05
C CYS A 267 10.40 -19.06 -35.09
N LEU A 268 9.42 -19.93 -34.82
CA LEU A 268 9.59 -21.38 -34.92
C LEU A 268 9.94 -21.81 -36.35
N LEU A 269 9.28 -21.25 -37.37
CA LEU A 269 9.61 -21.52 -38.78
C LEU A 269 11.03 -21.06 -39.14
N LEU A 270 11.47 -19.90 -38.64
CA LEU A 270 12.83 -19.41 -38.84
C LEU A 270 13.87 -20.30 -38.16
N ILE A 271 13.63 -20.74 -36.92
CA ILE A 271 14.51 -21.67 -36.19
C ILE A 271 14.61 -22.98 -36.96
N VAL A 272 13.48 -23.55 -37.40
CA VAL A 272 13.47 -24.77 -38.21
C VAL A 272 14.24 -24.57 -39.51
N ALA A 273 13.99 -23.51 -40.26
CA ALA A 273 14.70 -23.20 -41.51
C ALA A 273 16.22 -23.04 -41.31
N LEU A 274 16.64 -22.34 -40.24
CA LEU A 274 18.05 -22.18 -39.87
C LEU A 274 18.69 -23.52 -39.50
N THR A 275 18.01 -24.37 -38.73
CA THR A 275 18.52 -25.71 -38.40
C THR A 275 18.66 -26.58 -39.64
N PHE A 276 17.70 -26.54 -40.58
CA PHE A 276 17.83 -27.24 -41.86
C PHE A 276 19.00 -26.70 -42.69
N TYR A 277 19.17 -25.39 -42.79
CA TYR A 277 20.28 -24.78 -43.53
C TYR A 277 21.64 -25.18 -42.95
N LEU A 278 21.77 -25.20 -41.62
CA LEU A 278 23.01 -25.60 -40.94
C LEU A 278 23.29 -27.10 -41.03
N LEU A 279 22.26 -27.95 -41.03
CA LEU A 279 22.40 -29.41 -41.13
C LEU A 279 22.65 -29.89 -42.56
N MET A 280 22.08 -29.21 -43.57
CA MET A 280 22.22 -29.60 -44.97
C MET A 280 23.53 -29.12 -45.61
N GLY A 281 24.25 -28.20 -44.95
CA GLY A 281 25.46 -27.58 -45.49
C GLY A 281 25.16 -26.70 -46.70
N THR A 282 25.94 -25.63 -46.88
CA THR A 282 25.92 -24.90 -48.15
C THR A 282 26.36 -25.85 -49.27
N PRO A 283 25.65 -25.90 -50.41
CA PRO A 283 26.05 -26.73 -51.55
C PRO A 283 27.44 -26.38 -52.07
#